data_AF-B1B5G4-F1
#
_entry.id   AF-B1B5G4-F1
#
_cell.length_a   1.000
_cell.length_b   1.000
_cell.length_c   1.000
_cell.angle_alpha   90.00
_cell.angle_beta   90.00
_cell.angle_gamma   90.00
#
_symmetry.space_group_name_H-M   'P 1'
#
loop_
_entity.id
_entity.type
_entity.pdbx_description
1 polymer ?
#
loop_
_entity_poly.entity_id
_entity_poly.type
_entity_poly.pdbx_seq_one_letter_code
_entity_poly.pdbx_strand_id
1 'polypeptide(L)'
;MKKRSKTIYKMCFNQTLQRHYSFDEKKLVSQYSNQLKTFISLENLDEKQRMLFNWKNSASIKQAIGEDMTKQLATINQQEKSLNEVNQLLDKVVKRTVTKLYPNVDTKQITIAEQRELIKETDSEQKVFAGEELKDRLAMIRTNIVNQQIVTLTKRPYVSWLLLKKQQHKAEETITDIVAQKGYKFADIKRTKGMILQHFDSKQQDILKQNIKTLSAVDETKKIVTTQYNNVLSKTFPDMDVEKTPVKEKERLYTAVVYFNPELKSLTKHDLDQLKNNPPMQFTTQEHEQGLAYLTGTANADEIKNNNLLRVLNNTGTRQLFIGEVGQDTNIPAKKLAQAKQAMQQNKQKQDNYRKEHLPDYRAVNYRETKPVDYLNKLLSDTLMALLYDNHQEQERNQQKKGQKETEYEMEKKKRQHRRNGRYSGNIHR
;
A
#
# COMPACT_ATOMS: atom_id res chain seq x y z
N MET A 1 28.91 16.83 -35.48
CA MET A 1 28.83 15.43 -34.98
C MET A 1 28.25 15.24 -33.56
N LYS A 2 27.67 16.24 -32.89
CA LYS A 2 27.13 16.12 -31.50
C LYS A 2 25.60 15.92 -31.37
N LYS A 3 24.86 15.76 -32.47
CA LYS A 3 23.39 15.56 -32.45
C LYS A 3 22.92 14.11 -32.64
N ARG A 4 23.81 13.15 -32.95
CA ARG A 4 23.43 11.74 -33.15
C ARG A 4 23.51 10.87 -31.89
N SER A 5 24.28 11.24 -30.85
CA SER A 5 24.38 10.40 -29.65
C SER A 5 23.18 10.50 -28.71
N LYS A 6 22.51 11.67 -28.59
CA LYS A 6 21.30 11.81 -27.74
C LYS A 6 20.09 11.04 -28.27
N THR A 7 19.98 10.84 -29.58
CA THR A 7 18.86 10.10 -30.18
C THR A 7 19.06 8.59 -30.05
N ILE A 8 20.29 8.10 -30.13
CA ILE A 8 20.62 6.66 -30.01
C ILE A 8 20.41 6.17 -28.57
N TYR A 9 20.73 6.97 -27.55
CA TYR A 9 20.45 6.62 -26.15
C TYR A 9 18.95 6.54 -25.82
N LYS A 10 18.10 7.29 -26.53
CA LYS A 10 16.64 7.22 -26.38
C LYS A 10 16.00 6.06 -27.15
N MET A 11 16.75 5.42 -28.06
CA MET A 11 16.28 4.35 -28.94
C MET A 11 16.50 2.95 -28.37
N CYS A 12 17.30 2.80 -27.30
CA CYS A 12 17.60 1.49 -26.68
C CYS A 12 16.73 1.12 -25.46
N PHE A 13 15.85 1.98 -24.96
CA PHE A 13 15.15 1.75 -23.68
C PHE A 13 13.86 0.92 -23.79
N ASN A 14 13.53 0.32 -24.94
CA ASN A 14 12.28 -0.46 -25.13
C ASN A 14 12.47 -1.67 -26.03
N GLN A 15 13.54 -2.44 -25.84
CA GLN A 15 13.77 -3.61 -26.68
C GLN A 15 12.99 -4.84 -26.20
N THR A 16 12.78 -5.01 -24.89
CA THR A 16 12.27 -6.27 -24.38
C THR A 16 10.82 -6.51 -24.80
N LEU A 17 9.88 -5.62 -24.47
CA LEU A 17 8.47 -5.80 -24.87
C LEU A 17 8.29 -5.83 -26.39
N GLN A 18 9.05 -5.01 -27.13
CA GLN A 18 8.94 -4.92 -28.60
C GLN A 18 9.28 -6.24 -29.31
N ARG A 19 10.26 -6.98 -28.79
CA ARG A 19 10.62 -8.32 -29.31
C ARG A 19 9.52 -9.35 -29.08
N HIS A 20 8.62 -9.08 -28.14
CA HIS A 20 7.55 -10.00 -27.78
C HIS A 20 6.18 -9.62 -28.34
N TYR A 21 6.03 -8.51 -29.09
CA TYR A 21 4.76 -8.19 -29.76
C TYR A 21 4.47 -9.13 -30.94
N SER A 22 3.21 -9.55 -31.08
CA SER A 22 2.69 -10.12 -32.32
C SER A 22 2.60 -9.05 -33.42
N PHE A 23 2.37 -9.48 -34.66
CA PHE A 23 2.20 -8.56 -35.79
C PHE A 23 1.03 -7.59 -35.57
N ASP A 24 -0.13 -8.10 -35.16
CA ASP A 24 -1.33 -7.28 -34.92
C ASP A 24 -1.14 -6.35 -33.73
N GLU A 25 -0.47 -6.82 -32.66
CA GLU A 25 -0.17 -5.99 -31.50
C GLU A 25 0.75 -4.81 -31.86
N LYS A 26 1.72 -4.99 -32.78
CA LYS A 26 2.55 -3.88 -33.28
C LYS A 26 1.71 -2.82 -33.99
N LYS A 27 0.71 -3.25 -34.78
CA LYS A 27 -0.23 -2.33 -35.44
C LYS A 27 -1.06 -1.55 -34.41
N LEU A 28 -1.59 -2.24 -33.40
CA LEU A 28 -2.34 -1.62 -32.30
C LEU A 28 -1.47 -0.63 -31.52
N VAL A 29 -0.23 -0.99 -31.19
CA VAL A 29 0.73 -0.11 -30.52
C VAL A 29 0.97 1.17 -31.33
N SER A 30 1.13 1.06 -32.66
CA SER A 30 1.27 2.22 -33.54
C SER A 30 0.03 3.11 -33.55
N GLN A 31 -1.17 2.51 -33.59
CA GLN A 31 -2.44 3.24 -33.50
C GLN A 31 -2.56 3.99 -32.16
N TYR A 32 -2.31 3.33 -31.03
CA TYR A 32 -2.37 3.95 -29.71
C TYR A 32 -1.30 5.02 -29.53
N SER A 33 -0.09 4.84 -30.10
CA SER A 33 0.95 5.87 -30.12
C SER A 33 0.43 7.16 -30.76
N ASN A 34 -0.25 7.02 -31.90
CA ASN A 34 -0.84 8.15 -32.62
C ASN A 34 -2.03 8.78 -31.89
N GLN A 35 -2.85 7.99 -31.18
CA GLN A 35 -3.98 8.49 -30.39
C GLN A 35 -3.53 9.22 -29.12
N LEU A 36 -2.58 8.64 -28.39
CA LEU A 36 -2.09 9.20 -27.12
C LEU A 36 -1.01 10.27 -27.33
N LYS A 37 -0.48 10.41 -28.56
CA LYS A 37 0.63 11.30 -28.91
C LYS A 37 1.86 11.06 -28.01
N THR A 38 2.12 9.79 -27.70
CA THR A 38 3.25 9.37 -26.87
C THR A 38 3.75 8.03 -27.35
N PHE A 39 5.05 7.79 -27.18
CA PHE A 39 5.62 6.49 -27.46
C PHE A 39 5.14 5.46 -26.43
N ILE A 40 4.70 4.30 -26.89
CA ILE A 40 4.12 3.27 -26.02
C ILE A 40 5.25 2.48 -25.34
N SER A 41 5.46 2.79 -24.06
CA SER A 41 6.32 2.06 -23.13
C SER A 41 5.73 2.14 -21.72
N LEU A 42 6.13 1.23 -20.83
CA LEU A 42 5.63 1.23 -19.44
C LEU A 42 5.84 2.59 -18.76
N GLU A 43 7.03 3.17 -18.86
CA GLU A 43 7.35 4.48 -18.26
C GLU A 43 6.57 5.64 -18.87
N ASN A 44 6.45 5.68 -20.21
CA ASN A 44 5.75 6.77 -20.88
C ASN A 44 4.24 6.70 -20.62
N LEU A 45 3.69 5.51 -20.41
CA LEU A 45 2.29 5.36 -20.02
C LEU A 45 2.06 5.80 -18.58
N ASP A 46 2.99 5.50 -17.66
CA ASP A 46 2.92 6.00 -16.27
C ASP A 46 2.95 7.55 -16.25
N GLU A 47 3.83 8.16 -17.06
CA GLU A 47 3.89 9.62 -17.20
C GLU A 47 2.65 10.18 -17.90
N LYS A 48 2.11 9.49 -18.92
CA LYS A 48 0.86 9.87 -19.58
C LYS A 48 -0.31 9.84 -18.61
N GLN A 49 -0.39 8.83 -17.75
CA GLN A 49 -1.40 8.73 -16.70
C GLN A 49 -1.35 9.95 -15.76
N ARG A 50 -0.14 10.31 -15.30
CA ARG A 50 0.09 11.52 -14.50
C ARG A 50 -0.37 12.80 -15.21
N MET A 51 0.01 12.96 -16.49
CA MET A 51 -0.39 14.12 -17.27
C MET A 51 -1.91 14.22 -17.41
N LEU A 52 -2.60 13.11 -17.73
CA LEU A 52 -4.05 13.07 -17.86
C LEU A 52 -4.74 13.38 -16.53
N PHE A 53 -4.26 12.81 -15.43
CA PHE A 53 -4.77 13.10 -14.09
C PHE A 53 -4.69 14.60 -13.75
N ASN A 54 -3.54 15.22 -13.98
CA ASN A 54 -3.35 16.64 -13.72
C ASN A 54 -4.18 17.53 -14.66
N TRP A 55 -4.26 17.16 -15.95
CA TRP A 55 -5.05 17.88 -16.93
C TRP A 55 -6.54 17.82 -16.60
N LYS A 56 -7.05 16.64 -16.22
CA LYS A 56 -8.44 16.44 -15.79
C LYS A 56 -8.79 17.25 -14.55
N ASN A 57 -7.93 17.25 -13.54
CA ASN A 57 -8.15 18.05 -12.34
C ASN A 57 -8.18 19.55 -12.66
N SER A 58 -7.24 20.03 -13.48
CA SER A 58 -7.21 21.43 -13.92
C SER A 58 -8.47 21.81 -14.72
N ALA A 59 -8.85 20.98 -15.70
CA ALA A 59 -10.01 21.23 -16.54
C ALA A 59 -11.33 21.20 -15.75
N SER A 60 -11.48 20.26 -14.81
CA SER A 60 -12.68 20.18 -13.96
C SER A 60 -12.82 21.43 -13.08
N ILE A 61 -11.71 21.96 -12.57
CA ILE A 61 -11.70 23.18 -11.76
C ILE A 61 -12.03 24.42 -12.60
N LYS A 62 -11.50 24.51 -13.81
CA LYS A 62 -11.84 25.58 -14.75
C LYS A 62 -13.32 25.56 -15.13
N GLN A 63 -13.86 24.37 -15.39
CA GLN A 63 -15.29 24.20 -15.64
C GLN A 63 -16.13 24.67 -14.44
N ALA A 64 -15.69 24.34 -13.23
CA ALA A 64 -16.37 24.74 -12.00
C ALA A 64 -16.45 26.28 -11.82
N ILE A 65 -15.51 27.05 -12.36
CA ILE A 65 -15.54 28.53 -12.33
C ILE A 65 -16.18 29.17 -13.56
N GLY A 66 -16.80 28.38 -14.43
CA GLY A 66 -17.58 28.87 -15.57
C GLY A 66 -16.85 28.91 -16.91
N GLU A 67 -15.61 28.41 -16.99
CA GLU A 67 -14.96 28.21 -18.29
C GLU A 67 -15.61 27.05 -19.05
N ASP A 68 -15.90 27.21 -20.34
CA ASP A 68 -16.35 26.07 -21.16
C ASP A 68 -15.17 25.11 -21.44
N MET A 69 -15.17 24.01 -20.71
CA MET A 69 -14.18 22.95 -20.84
C MET A 69 -14.74 21.69 -21.52
N THR A 70 -15.92 21.75 -22.13
CA THR A 70 -16.64 20.58 -22.65
C THR A 70 -15.80 19.79 -23.66
N LYS A 71 -15.21 20.48 -24.65
CA LYS A 71 -14.33 19.85 -25.66
C LYS A 71 -13.07 19.26 -25.04
N GLN A 72 -12.46 19.95 -24.08
CA GLN A 72 -11.25 19.47 -23.42
C GLN A 72 -11.52 18.24 -22.57
N LEU A 73 -12.61 18.24 -21.78
CA LEU A 73 -13.01 17.10 -20.96
C LEU A 73 -13.40 15.89 -21.81
N ALA A 74 -14.07 16.09 -22.95
CA ALA A 74 -14.32 15.01 -23.91
C ALA A 74 -13.02 14.42 -24.46
N THR A 75 -12.04 15.28 -24.79
CA THR A 75 -10.72 14.85 -25.26
C THR A 75 -9.95 14.08 -24.17
N ILE A 76 -9.99 14.55 -22.93
CA ILE A 76 -9.39 13.88 -21.76
C ILE A 76 -10.00 12.48 -21.60
N ASN A 77 -11.33 12.36 -21.59
CA ASN A 77 -12.01 11.09 -21.43
C ASN A 77 -11.65 10.10 -22.54
N GLN A 78 -11.53 10.58 -23.79
CA GLN A 78 -11.08 9.74 -24.90
C GLN A 78 -9.63 9.27 -24.72
N GLN A 79 -8.72 10.14 -24.25
CA GLN A 79 -7.34 9.74 -23.97
C GLN A 79 -7.25 8.79 -22.76
N GLU A 80 -8.05 8.96 -21.72
CA GLU A 80 -8.14 8.03 -20.59
C GLU A 80 -8.61 6.63 -21.06
N LYS A 81 -9.60 6.58 -21.96
CA LYS A 81 -10.06 5.31 -22.56
C LYS A 81 -8.94 4.63 -23.36
N SER A 82 -8.30 5.34 -24.27
CA SER A 82 -7.16 4.81 -25.05
C SER A 82 -6.00 4.37 -24.15
N LEU A 83 -5.74 5.11 -23.05
CA LEU A 83 -4.71 4.76 -22.07
C LEU A 83 -5.06 3.45 -21.35
N ASN A 84 -6.32 3.24 -20.98
CA ASN A 84 -6.76 1.99 -20.36
C ASN A 84 -6.63 0.80 -21.32
N GLU A 85 -7.07 0.96 -22.57
CA GLU A 85 -6.99 -0.08 -23.60
C GLU A 85 -5.54 -0.49 -23.90
N VAL A 86 -4.62 0.47 -24.04
CA VAL A 86 -3.21 0.15 -24.27
C VAL A 86 -2.54 -0.46 -23.03
N ASN A 87 -2.95 -0.07 -21.82
CA ASN A 87 -2.47 -0.71 -20.59
C ASN A 87 -2.87 -2.19 -20.52
N GLN A 88 -4.10 -2.53 -20.89
CA GLN A 88 -4.55 -3.92 -20.97
C GLN A 88 -3.78 -4.73 -22.02
N LEU A 89 -3.46 -4.11 -23.16
CA LEU A 89 -2.59 -4.71 -24.18
C LEU A 89 -1.19 -4.98 -23.60
N LEU A 90 -0.57 -3.98 -22.96
CA LEU A 90 0.75 -4.15 -22.37
C LEU A 90 0.76 -5.20 -21.25
N ASP A 91 -0.28 -5.31 -20.44
CA ASP A 91 -0.36 -6.35 -19.41
C ASP A 91 -0.30 -7.76 -20.00
N LYS A 92 -0.95 -7.98 -21.14
CA LYS A 92 -0.89 -9.27 -21.85
C LYS A 92 0.53 -9.55 -22.35
N VAL A 93 1.17 -8.54 -22.94
CA VAL A 93 2.53 -8.68 -23.47
C VAL A 93 3.53 -8.89 -22.35
N VAL A 94 3.44 -8.11 -21.26
CA VAL A 94 4.26 -8.23 -20.05
C VAL A 94 4.17 -9.63 -19.47
N LYS A 95 2.95 -10.17 -19.28
CA LYS A 95 2.77 -11.55 -18.79
C LYS A 95 3.52 -12.55 -19.67
N ARG A 96 3.33 -12.46 -20.99
CA ARG A 96 4.01 -13.34 -21.97
C ARG A 96 5.53 -13.18 -21.93
N THR A 97 6.02 -11.96 -21.80
CA THR A 97 7.44 -11.65 -21.71
C THR A 97 8.04 -12.21 -20.42
N VAL A 98 7.38 -12.02 -19.28
CA VAL A 98 7.84 -12.55 -17.99
C VAL A 98 7.91 -14.08 -18.03
N THR A 99 6.89 -14.76 -18.53
CA THR A 99 6.92 -16.22 -18.69
C THR A 99 8.08 -16.71 -19.55
N LYS A 100 8.48 -15.94 -20.57
CA LYS A 100 9.60 -16.30 -21.46
C LYS A 100 10.97 -16.02 -20.85
N LEU A 101 11.16 -14.87 -20.20
CA LEU A 101 12.45 -14.48 -19.63
C LEU A 101 12.71 -15.09 -18.26
N TYR A 102 11.65 -15.35 -17.50
CA TYR A 102 11.70 -15.82 -16.12
C TYR A 102 10.87 -17.10 -15.95
N PRO A 103 11.24 -18.21 -16.61
CA PRO A 103 10.45 -19.45 -16.59
C PRO A 103 10.32 -20.06 -15.18
N ASN A 104 11.27 -19.77 -14.28
CA ASN A 104 11.29 -20.27 -12.92
C ASN A 104 10.46 -19.43 -11.93
N VAL A 105 9.86 -18.32 -12.38
CA VAL A 105 9.00 -17.48 -11.54
C VAL A 105 7.58 -17.98 -11.60
N ASP A 106 7.00 -18.27 -10.44
CA ASP A 106 5.56 -18.50 -10.34
C ASP A 106 4.82 -17.18 -10.56
N THR A 107 4.41 -16.94 -11.81
CA THR A 107 3.64 -15.75 -12.21
C THR A 107 2.33 -15.60 -11.44
N LYS A 108 1.83 -16.65 -10.78
CA LYS A 108 0.65 -16.56 -9.90
C LYS A 108 0.98 -15.88 -8.57
N GLN A 109 2.22 -15.92 -8.10
CA GLN A 109 2.68 -15.33 -6.83
C GLN A 109 3.20 -13.89 -6.96
N ILE A 110 3.23 -13.34 -8.18
CA ILE A 110 3.59 -11.94 -8.42
C ILE A 110 2.45 -11.16 -9.05
N THR A 111 2.31 -9.89 -8.69
CA THR A 111 1.29 -9.00 -9.21
C THR A 111 1.65 -8.49 -10.61
N ILE A 112 0.66 -8.01 -11.38
CA ILE A 112 0.96 -7.41 -12.69
C ILE A 112 1.82 -6.15 -12.58
N ALA A 113 1.68 -5.40 -11.49
CA ALA A 113 2.51 -4.24 -11.22
C ALA A 113 3.98 -4.66 -10.99
N GLU A 114 4.20 -5.72 -10.20
CA GLU A 114 5.54 -6.30 -10.00
C GLU A 114 6.14 -6.83 -11.31
N GLN A 115 5.32 -7.48 -12.15
CA GLN A 115 5.76 -7.94 -13.47
C GLN A 115 6.19 -6.78 -14.38
N ARG A 116 5.42 -5.69 -14.41
CA ARG A 116 5.78 -4.49 -15.18
C ARG A 116 7.10 -3.92 -14.70
N GLU A 117 7.27 -3.77 -13.39
CA GLU A 117 8.49 -3.19 -12.82
C GLU A 117 9.70 -4.10 -13.04
N LEU A 118 9.54 -5.43 -12.94
CA LEU A 118 10.61 -6.37 -13.26
C LEU A 118 11.11 -6.21 -14.71
N ILE A 119 10.20 -5.99 -15.67
CA ILE A 119 10.59 -5.71 -17.05
C ILE A 119 11.32 -4.37 -17.17
N LYS A 120 10.90 -3.32 -16.45
CA LYS A 120 11.63 -2.04 -16.44
C LYS A 120 13.04 -2.20 -15.88
N GLU A 121 13.22 -2.96 -14.79
CA GLU A 121 14.55 -3.25 -14.24
C GLU A 121 15.39 -4.08 -15.21
N THR A 122 14.78 -5.06 -15.90
CA THR A 122 15.43 -5.86 -16.96
C THR A 122 15.94 -4.97 -18.10
N ASP A 123 15.12 -4.02 -18.56
CA ASP A 123 15.47 -3.08 -19.62
C ASP A 123 16.53 -2.07 -19.16
N SER A 124 16.44 -1.59 -17.92
CA SER A 124 17.36 -0.61 -17.33
C SER A 124 18.76 -1.18 -17.12
N GLU A 125 18.86 -2.40 -16.59
CA GLU A 125 20.14 -3.08 -16.35
C GLU A 125 20.61 -3.90 -17.56
N GLN A 126 19.77 -4.01 -18.61
CA GLN A 126 20.01 -4.85 -19.79
C GLN A 126 20.36 -6.30 -19.44
N LYS A 127 19.73 -6.82 -18.38
CA LYS A 127 20.06 -8.10 -17.76
C LYS A 127 18.80 -8.85 -17.36
N VAL A 128 18.76 -10.15 -17.68
CA VAL A 128 17.75 -11.08 -17.15
C VAL A 128 18.28 -11.64 -15.83
N PHE A 129 17.58 -11.36 -14.73
CA PHE A 129 17.95 -11.83 -13.40
C PHE A 129 17.66 -13.32 -13.19
N ALA A 130 18.46 -14.01 -12.37
CA ALA A 130 18.28 -15.43 -12.10
C ALA A 130 18.65 -15.79 -10.65
N GLY A 131 18.21 -16.97 -10.18
CA GLY A 131 18.55 -17.49 -8.85
C GLY A 131 18.12 -16.55 -7.72
N GLU A 132 18.99 -16.39 -6.71
CA GLU A 132 18.75 -15.52 -5.55
C GLU A 132 18.64 -14.03 -5.93
N GLU A 133 19.37 -13.58 -6.95
CA GLU A 133 19.29 -12.19 -7.41
C GLU A 133 17.86 -11.83 -7.87
N LEU A 134 17.19 -12.73 -8.58
CA LEU A 134 15.81 -12.53 -9.01
C LEU A 134 14.84 -12.47 -7.83
N LYS A 135 15.05 -13.31 -6.80
CA LYS A 135 14.22 -13.28 -5.59
C LYS A 135 14.37 -11.96 -4.85
N ASP A 136 15.61 -11.50 -4.68
CA ASP A 136 15.91 -10.22 -4.04
C ASP A 136 15.29 -9.04 -4.80
N ARG A 137 15.41 -9.02 -6.14
CA ARG A 137 14.81 -7.99 -6.99
C ARG A 137 13.29 -7.95 -6.85
N LEU A 138 12.61 -9.09 -6.95
CA LEU A 138 11.16 -9.16 -6.79
C LEU A 138 10.69 -8.64 -5.42
N ALA A 139 11.40 -9.01 -4.35
CA ALA A 139 11.06 -8.53 -3.02
C ALA A 139 11.32 -7.02 -2.86
N MET A 140 12.39 -6.50 -3.45
CA MET A 140 12.70 -5.06 -3.48
C MET A 140 11.62 -4.27 -4.22
N ILE A 141 11.25 -4.70 -5.43
CA ILE A 141 10.14 -4.14 -6.23
C ILE A 141 8.88 -4.07 -5.37
N ARG A 142 8.47 -5.19 -4.78
CA ARG A 142 7.26 -5.30 -3.94
C ARG A 142 7.26 -4.30 -2.78
N THR A 143 8.40 -4.10 -2.14
CA THR A 143 8.52 -3.16 -1.02
C THR A 143 8.33 -1.71 -1.46
N ASN A 144 8.78 -1.38 -2.67
CA ASN A 144 8.84 -0.01 -3.17
C ASN A 144 7.69 0.38 -4.08
N ILE A 145 6.95 -0.59 -4.64
CA ILE A 145 6.01 -0.35 -5.74
C ILE A 145 4.89 0.64 -5.41
N VAL A 146 4.34 0.57 -4.18
CA VAL A 146 3.34 1.54 -3.70
C VAL A 146 3.91 2.96 -3.73
N ASN A 147 5.12 3.14 -3.19
CA ASN A 147 5.75 4.43 -3.14
C ASN A 147 6.15 4.92 -4.54
N GLN A 148 6.69 4.05 -5.40
CA GLN A 148 7.03 4.37 -6.78
C GLN A 148 5.81 4.85 -7.57
N GLN A 149 4.70 4.12 -7.54
CA GLN A 149 3.48 4.50 -8.25
C GLN A 149 2.91 5.84 -7.77
N ILE A 150 2.91 6.07 -6.45
CA ILE A 150 2.39 7.30 -5.86
C ILE A 150 3.31 8.49 -6.13
N VAL A 151 4.62 8.32 -6.03
CA VAL A 151 5.60 9.36 -6.39
C VAL A 151 5.51 9.67 -7.88
N THR A 152 5.37 8.66 -8.74
CA THR A 152 5.20 8.90 -10.17
C THR A 152 3.97 9.77 -10.44
N LEU A 153 2.82 9.43 -9.85
CA LEU A 153 1.57 10.18 -10.02
C LEU A 153 1.59 11.58 -9.38
N THR A 154 1.97 11.67 -8.11
CA THR A 154 1.75 12.87 -7.28
C THR A 154 3.02 13.70 -7.03
N LYS A 155 4.20 13.14 -7.37
CA LYS A 155 5.53 13.64 -6.99
C LYS A 155 5.73 13.79 -5.47
N ARG A 156 4.88 13.14 -4.68
CA ARG A 156 4.94 13.12 -3.20
C ARG A 156 5.04 11.67 -2.74
N PRO A 157 5.92 11.34 -1.78
CA PRO A 157 6.01 9.99 -1.24
C PRO A 157 4.78 9.63 -0.41
N TYR A 158 4.42 8.35 -0.43
CA TYR A 158 3.40 7.81 0.45
C TYR A 158 3.96 7.63 1.87
N VAL A 159 3.18 8.04 2.87
CA VAL A 159 3.59 7.96 4.28
C VAL A 159 2.76 6.93 5.05
N SER A 160 1.43 7.08 5.06
CA SER A 160 0.49 6.09 5.58
C SER A 160 -0.96 6.43 5.27
N TRP A 161 -1.81 5.43 5.40
CA TRP A 161 -3.25 5.53 5.20
C TRP A 161 -3.88 6.49 6.22
N LEU A 162 -3.39 6.48 7.46
CA LEU A 162 -3.85 7.38 8.51
C LEU A 162 -3.59 8.85 8.15
N LEU A 163 -2.42 9.17 7.61
CA LEU A 163 -2.09 10.53 7.21
C LEU A 163 -2.97 10.98 6.02
N LEU A 164 -3.17 10.11 5.03
CA LEU A 164 -4.08 10.38 3.91
C LEU A 164 -5.52 10.66 4.39
N LYS A 165 -6.03 9.87 5.35
CA LYS A 165 -7.37 10.11 5.92
C LYS A 165 -7.47 11.45 6.64
N LYS A 166 -6.45 11.85 7.41
CA LYS A 166 -6.42 13.16 8.06
C LYS A 166 -6.39 14.30 7.03
N GLN A 167 -5.62 14.14 5.96
CA GLN A 167 -5.55 15.12 4.88
C GLN A 167 -6.90 15.27 4.18
N GLN A 168 -7.60 14.17 3.92
CA GLN A 168 -8.96 14.20 3.37
C GLN A 168 -9.93 14.94 4.30
N HIS A 169 -10.03 14.52 5.56
CA HIS A 169 -10.98 15.10 6.51
C HIS A 169 -10.82 16.62 6.60
N LYS A 170 -9.58 17.11 6.68
CA LYS A 170 -9.33 18.55 6.76
C LYS A 170 -9.76 19.29 5.48
N ALA A 171 -9.47 18.72 4.31
CA ALA A 171 -9.89 19.35 3.07
C ALA A 171 -11.42 19.36 2.94
N GLU A 172 -12.11 18.30 3.36
CA GLU A 172 -13.58 18.24 3.43
C GLU A 172 -14.15 19.27 4.41
N GLU A 173 -13.58 19.38 5.61
CA GLU A 173 -13.97 20.34 6.65
C GLU A 173 -13.78 21.78 6.14
N THR A 174 -12.61 22.11 5.63
CA THR A 174 -12.30 23.44 5.07
C THR A 174 -13.26 23.82 3.94
N ILE A 175 -13.55 22.87 3.04
CA ILE A 175 -14.52 23.11 1.97
C ILE A 175 -15.91 23.32 2.55
N THR A 176 -16.34 22.46 3.48
CA THR A 176 -17.66 22.53 4.13
C THR A 176 -17.88 23.87 4.80
N ASP A 177 -16.90 24.35 5.56
CA ASP A 177 -16.96 25.62 6.28
C ASP A 177 -17.11 26.81 5.33
N ILE A 178 -16.38 26.81 4.21
CA ILE A 178 -16.47 27.88 3.23
C ILE A 178 -17.82 27.84 2.51
N VAL A 179 -18.25 26.67 2.02
CA VAL A 179 -19.48 26.59 1.22
C VAL A 179 -20.75 26.83 2.03
N ALA A 180 -20.73 26.51 3.33
CA ALA A 180 -21.83 26.77 4.26
C ALA A 180 -22.12 28.26 4.42
N GLN A 181 -21.13 29.15 4.25
CA GLN A 181 -21.32 30.61 4.30
C GLN A 181 -22.31 31.13 3.25
N LYS A 182 -22.56 30.36 2.19
CA LYS A 182 -23.52 30.66 1.13
C LYS A 182 -24.72 29.70 1.13
N GLY A 183 -24.90 28.90 2.18
CA GLY A 183 -26.00 27.93 2.31
C GLY A 183 -25.83 26.65 1.49
N TYR A 184 -24.66 26.41 0.89
CA TYR A 184 -24.37 25.19 0.14
C TYR A 184 -23.82 24.09 1.04
N LYS A 185 -23.91 22.84 0.57
CA LYS A 185 -23.27 21.67 1.20
C LYS A 185 -22.08 21.22 0.35
N PHE A 186 -21.13 20.53 0.99
CA PHE A 186 -19.99 19.91 0.28
C PHE A 186 -20.43 19.06 -0.93
N ALA A 187 -21.49 18.27 -0.77
CA ALA A 187 -22.04 17.42 -1.83
C ALA A 187 -22.53 18.21 -3.06
N ASP A 188 -22.89 19.48 -2.89
CA ASP A 188 -23.40 20.31 -3.98
C ASP A 188 -22.30 20.67 -4.97
N ILE A 189 -21.03 20.72 -4.56
CA ILE A 189 -19.89 20.86 -5.47
C ILE A 189 -19.91 19.76 -6.53
N LYS A 190 -20.12 18.50 -6.12
CA LYS A 190 -20.19 17.39 -7.08
C LYS A 190 -21.45 17.48 -7.95
N ARG A 191 -22.61 17.80 -7.36
CA ARG A 191 -23.90 17.88 -8.08
C ARG A 191 -23.91 18.96 -9.15
N THR A 192 -23.33 20.11 -8.86
CA THR A 192 -23.25 21.23 -9.80
C THR A 192 -21.99 21.19 -10.66
N LYS A 193 -21.22 20.10 -10.63
CA LYS A 193 -19.90 20.02 -11.29
C LYS A 193 -19.00 21.22 -10.96
N GLY A 194 -19.13 21.71 -9.72
CA GLY A 194 -18.39 22.81 -9.16
C GLY A 194 -18.88 24.21 -9.55
N MET A 195 -19.95 24.37 -10.35
CA MET A 195 -20.46 25.70 -10.74
C MET A 195 -20.75 26.64 -9.56
N ILE A 196 -21.12 26.12 -8.38
CA ILE A 196 -21.31 26.93 -7.17
C ILE A 196 -20.05 27.70 -6.73
N LEU A 197 -18.86 27.31 -7.19
CA LEU A 197 -17.60 28.00 -6.88
C LEU A 197 -17.61 29.45 -7.39
N GLN A 198 -18.41 29.78 -8.41
CA GLN A 198 -18.55 31.14 -8.94
C GLN A 198 -19.16 32.13 -7.91
N HIS A 199 -19.87 31.62 -6.90
CA HIS A 199 -20.54 32.44 -5.88
C HIS A 199 -19.61 32.94 -4.76
N PHE A 200 -18.33 32.56 -4.81
CA PHE A 200 -17.32 32.90 -3.81
C PHE A 200 -16.32 33.91 -4.37
N ASP A 201 -15.71 34.70 -3.49
CA ASP A 201 -14.66 35.64 -3.89
C ASP A 201 -13.37 34.93 -4.35
N SER A 202 -12.44 35.67 -4.97
CA SER A 202 -11.20 35.10 -5.53
C SER A 202 -10.37 34.33 -4.47
N LYS A 203 -10.29 34.85 -3.24
CA LYS A 203 -9.50 34.23 -2.16
C LYS A 203 -10.14 32.92 -1.71
N GLN A 204 -11.46 32.93 -1.51
CA GLN A 204 -12.23 31.74 -1.16
C GLN A 204 -12.19 30.70 -2.28
N GLN A 205 -12.33 31.13 -3.54
CA GLN A 205 -12.19 30.27 -4.70
C GLN A 205 -10.83 29.57 -4.73
N ASP A 206 -9.73 30.28 -4.49
CA ASP A 206 -8.40 29.68 -4.51
C ASP A 206 -8.20 28.63 -3.42
N ILE A 207 -8.73 28.87 -2.21
CA ILE A 207 -8.74 27.88 -1.12
C ILE A 207 -9.58 26.66 -1.50
N LEU A 208 -10.78 26.86 -2.05
CA LEU A 208 -11.66 25.78 -2.50
C LEU A 208 -10.99 24.95 -3.62
N LYS A 209 -10.44 25.61 -4.64
CA LYS A 209 -9.70 24.96 -5.75
C LYS A 209 -8.56 24.11 -5.22
N GLN A 210 -7.78 24.63 -4.28
CA GLN A 210 -6.63 23.91 -3.72
C GLN A 210 -7.06 22.68 -2.90
N ASN A 211 -8.13 22.79 -2.12
CA ASN A 211 -8.66 21.65 -1.35
C ASN A 211 -9.32 20.61 -2.25
N ILE A 212 -10.02 21.01 -3.33
CA ILE A 212 -10.56 20.09 -4.33
C ILE A 212 -9.43 19.32 -5.03
N LYS A 213 -8.35 19.99 -5.45
CA LYS A 213 -7.14 19.32 -5.99
C LYS A 213 -6.56 18.32 -5.00
N THR A 214 -6.51 18.71 -3.73
CA THR A 214 -6.01 17.85 -2.65
C THR A 214 -6.86 16.60 -2.51
N LEU A 215 -8.19 16.73 -2.50
CA LEU A 215 -9.11 15.59 -2.45
C LEU A 215 -8.95 14.65 -3.65
N SER A 216 -8.88 15.19 -4.87
CA SER A 216 -8.63 14.37 -6.06
C SER A 216 -7.32 13.58 -5.96
N ALA A 217 -6.24 14.20 -5.46
CA ALA A 217 -4.95 13.53 -5.27
C ALA A 217 -5.03 12.46 -4.18
N VAL A 218 -5.70 12.73 -3.06
CA VAL A 218 -5.89 11.77 -1.98
C VAL A 218 -6.71 10.58 -2.46
N ASP A 219 -7.81 10.80 -3.18
CA ASP A 219 -8.66 9.72 -3.70
C ASP A 219 -7.91 8.80 -4.66
N GLU A 220 -7.13 9.37 -5.58
CA GLU A 220 -6.33 8.57 -6.51
C GLU A 220 -5.20 7.81 -5.80
N THR A 221 -4.53 8.45 -4.83
CA THR A 221 -3.54 7.77 -3.99
C THR A 221 -4.16 6.60 -3.23
N LYS A 222 -5.37 6.78 -2.69
CA LYS A 222 -6.08 5.71 -1.97
C LYS A 222 -6.42 4.53 -2.86
N LYS A 223 -6.81 4.76 -4.11
CA LYS A 223 -7.04 3.68 -5.08
C LYS A 223 -5.77 2.89 -5.34
N ILE A 224 -4.64 3.57 -5.60
CA ILE A 224 -3.35 2.90 -5.84
C ILE A 224 -2.98 2.03 -4.64
N VAL A 225 -3.02 2.59 -3.43
CA VAL A 225 -2.69 1.86 -2.19
C VAL A 225 -3.60 0.65 -2.00
N THR A 226 -4.92 0.83 -2.14
CA THR A 226 -5.90 -0.23 -1.89
C THR A 226 -5.77 -1.35 -2.91
N THR A 227 -5.61 -1.01 -4.20
CA THR A 227 -5.39 -1.99 -5.27
C THR A 227 -4.14 -2.81 -5.00
N GLN A 228 -3.03 -2.17 -4.62
CA GLN A 228 -1.80 -2.90 -4.36
C GLN A 228 -1.88 -3.77 -3.12
N TYR A 229 -2.50 -3.29 -2.05
CA TYR A 229 -2.75 -4.10 -0.85
C TYR A 229 -3.62 -5.31 -1.18
N ASN A 230 -4.74 -5.13 -1.89
CA ASN A 230 -5.61 -6.23 -2.29
C ASN A 230 -4.85 -7.25 -3.16
N ASN A 231 -4.06 -6.78 -4.12
CA ASN A 231 -3.29 -7.64 -5.01
C ASN A 231 -2.24 -8.48 -4.28
N VAL A 232 -1.53 -7.91 -3.30
CA VAL A 232 -0.52 -8.65 -2.52
C VAL A 232 -1.17 -9.58 -1.50
N LEU A 233 -2.18 -9.08 -0.78
CA LEU A 233 -2.85 -9.83 0.28
C LEU A 233 -3.64 -11.02 -0.25
N SER A 234 -4.31 -10.90 -1.40
CA SER A 234 -5.03 -12.03 -2.02
C SER A 234 -4.13 -13.17 -2.49
N LYS A 235 -2.82 -12.93 -2.68
CA LYS A 235 -1.85 -14.01 -2.97
C LYS A 235 -1.38 -14.72 -1.70
N THR A 236 -1.19 -13.94 -0.64
CA THR A 236 -0.73 -14.46 0.65
C THR A 236 -1.85 -15.12 1.44
N PHE A 237 -3.08 -14.60 1.32
CA PHE A 237 -4.28 -15.03 2.01
C PHE A 237 -5.40 -15.26 0.98
N PRO A 238 -5.40 -16.41 0.26
CA PRO A 238 -6.38 -16.67 -0.79
C PRO A 238 -7.84 -16.67 -0.32
N ASP A 239 -8.07 -17.05 0.95
CA ASP A 239 -9.41 -17.15 1.56
C ASP A 239 -9.86 -15.86 2.25
N MET A 240 -9.04 -14.80 2.16
CA MET A 240 -9.33 -13.52 2.81
C MET A 240 -10.47 -12.78 2.10
N ASP A 241 -11.44 -12.30 2.88
CA ASP A 241 -12.40 -11.30 2.39
C ASP A 241 -11.73 -9.92 2.35
N VAL A 242 -11.01 -9.67 1.25
CA VAL A 242 -10.32 -8.40 1.02
C VAL A 242 -11.30 -7.23 0.97
N GLU A 243 -12.55 -7.41 0.55
CA GLU A 243 -13.50 -6.29 0.45
C GLU A 243 -14.02 -5.86 1.83
N LYS A 244 -14.31 -6.82 2.72
CA LYS A 244 -14.76 -6.51 4.10
C LYS A 244 -13.63 -6.08 5.03
N THR A 245 -12.37 -6.34 4.69
CA THR A 245 -11.25 -5.98 5.55
C THR A 245 -10.99 -4.46 5.55
N PRO A 246 -10.97 -3.79 6.72
CA PRO A 246 -10.64 -2.37 6.79
C PRO A 246 -9.24 -2.07 6.25
N VAL A 247 -9.08 -1.01 5.44
CA VAL A 247 -7.78 -0.68 4.81
C VAL A 247 -6.64 -0.45 5.81
N LYS A 248 -6.97 -0.02 7.04
CA LYS A 248 -5.96 0.09 8.13
C LYS A 248 -5.38 -1.27 8.49
N GLU A 249 -6.19 -2.32 8.53
CA GLU A 249 -5.70 -3.68 8.79
C GLU A 249 -4.99 -4.23 7.54
N LYS A 250 -5.42 -3.87 6.33
CA LYS A 250 -4.67 -4.18 5.10
C LYS A 250 -3.26 -3.59 5.11
N GLU A 251 -3.10 -2.33 5.50
CA GLU A 251 -1.77 -1.68 5.62
C GLU A 251 -0.86 -2.44 6.59
N ARG A 252 -1.43 -2.89 7.71
CA ARG A 252 -0.68 -3.63 8.71
C ARG A 252 -0.32 -5.05 8.28
N LEU A 253 -1.26 -5.76 7.65
CA LEU A 253 -1.04 -7.06 7.04
C LEU A 253 0.02 -6.95 5.94
N TYR A 254 -0.09 -5.95 5.06
CA TYR A 254 0.89 -5.70 4.01
C TYR A 254 2.30 -5.51 4.60
N THR A 255 2.40 -4.71 5.66
CA THR A 255 3.68 -4.50 6.37
C THR A 255 4.23 -5.81 6.96
N ALA A 256 3.37 -6.64 7.57
CA ALA A 256 3.74 -7.94 8.11
C ALA A 256 4.23 -8.89 7.00
N VAL A 257 3.52 -8.93 5.87
CA VAL A 257 3.88 -9.76 4.71
C VAL A 257 5.23 -9.34 4.13
N VAL A 258 5.45 -8.04 3.91
CA VAL A 258 6.74 -7.53 3.40
C VAL A 258 7.90 -7.82 4.37
N TYR A 259 7.63 -7.93 5.67
CA TYR A 259 8.64 -8.23 6.68
C TYR A 259 8.93 -9.74 6.78
N PHE A 260 7.91 -10.57 7.05
CA PHE A 260 8.06 -12.00 7.38
C PHE A 260 7.89 -12.95 6.21
N ASN A 261 7.21 -12.53 5.14
CA ASN A 261 6.90 -13.39 3.99
C ASN A 261 7.10 -12.66 2.66
N PRO A 262 8.33 -12.18 2.38
CA PRO A 262 8.59 -11.39 1.20
C PRO A 262 8.46 -12.13 -0.11
N GLU A 263 8.37 -13.46 -0.11
CA GLU A 263 8.16 -14.29 -1.29
C GLU A 263 6.67 -14.45 -1.65
N LEU A 264 5.74 -13.99 -0.79
CA LEU A 264 4.29 -14.17 -0.93
C LEU A 264 3.84 -15.64 -0.99
N LYS A 265 4.49 -16.49 -0.19
CA LYS A 265 3.97 -17.85 0.04
C LYS A 265 2.56 -17.75 0.60
N SER A 266 1.62 -18.51 0.07
CA SER A 266 0.28 -18.57 0.66
C SER A 266 0.38 -19.10 2.08
N LEU A 267 -0.21 -18.40 3.04
CA LEU A 267 -0.15 -18.72 4.46
C LEU A 267 -1.45 -19.38 4.89
N THR A 268 -1.33 -20.53 5.53
CA THR A 268 -2.43 -21.24 6.19
C THR A 268 -2.70 -20.66 7.57
N LYS A 269 -3.85 -21.01 8.16
CA LYS A 269 -4.17 -20.63 9.54
C LYS A 269 -3.08 -21.07 10.52
N HIS A 270 -2.52 -22.26 10.30
CA HIS A 270 -1.43 -22.79 11.12
C HIS A 270 -0.19 -21.91 11.02
N ASP A 271 0.19 -21.46 9.83
CA ASP A 271 1.34 -20.57 9.63
C ASP A 271 1.15 -19.24 10.35
N LEU A 272 -0.08 -18.69 10.35
CA LEU A 272 -0.39 -17.47 11.09
C LEU A 272 -0.40 -17.67 12.61
N ASP A 273 -0.89 -18.81 13.10
CA ASP A 273 -0.82 -19.14 14.52
C ASP A 273 0.64 -19.28 14.97
N GLN A 274 1.51 -19.89 14.15
CA GLN A 274 2.95 -19.94 14.40
C GLN A 274 3.56 -18.54 14.40
N LEU A 275 3.27 -17.74 13.38
CA LEU A 275 3.80 -16.38 13.25
C LEU A 275 3.37 -15.50 14.44
N LYS A 276 2.12 -15.61 14.87
CA LYS A 276 1.55 -14.89 16.02
C LYS A 276 2.24 -15.26 17.34
N ASN A 277 2.41 -16.56 17.59
CA ASN A 277 2.90 -17.05 18.88
C ASN A 277 4.43 -17.02 18.99
N ASN A 278 5.13 -17.26 17.88
CA ASN A 278 6.58 -17.35 17.84
C ASN A 278 7.13 -16.75 16.53
N PRO A 279 7.11 -15.42 16.39
CA PRO A 279 7.62 -14.78 15.18
C PRO A 279 9.13 -15.05 15.01
N PRO A 280 9.58 -15.46 13.81
CA PRO A 280 10.99 -15.75 13.57
C PRO A 280 11.84 -14.46 13.54
N MET A 281 13.06 -14.53 14.07
CA MET A 281 14.08 -13.49 13.83
C MET A 281 14.44 -13.49 12.34
N GLN A 282 14.24 -12.37 11.68
CA GLN A 282 14.55 -12.19 10.26
C GLN A 282 16.04 -11.91 10.03
N PHE A 283 16.73 -11.38 11.05
CA PHE A 283 18.11 -10.95 10.94
C PHE A 283 18.99 -11.54 12.04
N THR A 284 20.24 -11.78 11.69
CA THR A 284 21.28 -12.18 12.62
C THR A 284 21.75 -10.99 13.46
N THR A 285 22.45 -11.25 14.57
CA THR A 285 23.06 -10.18 15.39
C THR A 285 23.98 -9.27 14.57
N GLN A 286 24.77 -9.81 13.63
CA GLN A 286 25.63 -9.01 12.77
C GLN A 286 24.81 -8.06 11.87
N GLU A 287 23.70 -8.54 11.34
CA GLU A 287 22.78 -7.75 10.51
C GLU A 287 22.01 -6.72 11.34
N HIS A 288 21.68 -7.04 12.59
CA HIS A 288 21.17 -6.06 13.56
C HIS A 288 22.17 -4.91 13.74
N GLU A 289 23.46 -5.20 13.95
CA GLU A 289 24.48 -4.16 14.08
C GLU A 289 24.62 -3.31 12.82
N GLN A 290 24.64 -3.93 11.63
CA GLN A 290 24.67 -3.23 10.35
C GLN A 290 23.45 -2.32 10.16
N GLY A 291 22.26 -2.82 10.48
CA GLY A 291 21.03 -2.04 10.35
C GLY A 291 20.96 -0.89 11.34
N LEU A 292 21.44 -1.06 12.58
CA LEU A 292 21.56 0.05 13.53
C LEU A 292 22.54 1.10 13.02
N ALA A 293 23.71 0.69 12.51
CA ALA A 293 24.71 1.60 11.94
C ALA A 293 24.15 2.42 10.77
N TYR A 294 23.38 1.78 9.89
CA TYR A 294 22.69 2.47 8.81
C TYR A 294 21.68 3.50 9.33
N LEU A 295 20.86 3.14 10.33
CA LEU A 295 19.85 4.02 10.90
C LEU A 295 20.43 5.23 11.65
N THR A 296 21.65 5.09 12.19
CA THR A 296 22.42 6.20 12.79
C THR A 296 23.20 7.02 11.76
N GLY A 297 23.26 6.59 10.50
CA GLY A 297 24.02 7.24 9.43
C GLY A 297 25.53 7.01 9.52
N THR A 298 25.97 5.99 10.27
CA THR A 298 27.39 5.59 10.36
C THR A 298 27.80 4.59 9.28
N ALA A 299 26.82 4.01 8.57
CA ALA A 299 27.04 3.15 7.40
C ALA A 299 26.11 3.60 6.26
N ASN A 300 26.59 3.48 5.03
CA ASN A 300 25.81 3.78 3.83
C ASN A 300 25.06 2.54 3.30
N ALA A 301 24.19 2.75 2.31
CA ALA A 301 23.36 1.67 1.76
C ALA A 301 24.20 0.58 1.05
N ASP A 302 25.29 0.96 0.40
CA ASP A 302 26.25 0.10 -0.29
C ASP A 302 27.08 -0.78 0.67
N GLU A 303 27.12 -0.41 1.95
CA GLU A 303 27.80 -1.19 3.00
C GLU A 303 26.90 -2.31 3.56
N ILE A 304 25.59 -2.30 3.26
CA ILE A 304 24.66 -3.35 3.68
C ILE A 304 24.71 -4.52 2.70
N LYS A 305 25.31 -5.64 3.14
CA LYS A 305 25.44 -6.85 2.31
C LYS A 305 24.11 -7.55 2.08
N ASN A 306 23.23 -7.58 3.09
CA ASN A 306 21.95 -8.26 2.98
C ASN A 306 20.90 -7.33 2.33
N ASN A 307 20.49 -7.66 1.10
CA ASN A 307 19.46 -6.93 0.36
C ASN A 307 18.10 -6.90 1.08
N ASN A 308 17.74 -7.98 1.78
CA ASN A 308 16.53 -8.06 2.61
C ASN A 308 16.59 -7.04 3.77
N LEU A 309 17.76 -6.90 4.41
CA LEU A 309 17.95 -5.90 5.46
C LEU A 309 17.79 -4.48 4.91
N LEU A 310 18.47 -4.15 3.81
CA LEU A 310 18.36 -2.84 3.18
C LEU A 310 16.91 -2.51 2.79
N ARG A 311 16.19 -3.49 2.23
CA ARG A 311 14.77 -3.39 1.89
C ARG A 311 13.91 -3.05 3.12
N VAL A 312 14.08 -3.79 4.21
CA VAL A 312 13.35 -3.57 5.47
C VAL A 312 13.65 -2.21 6.07
N LEU A 313 14.90 -1.75 6.00
CA LEU A 313 15.31 -0.44 6.52
C LEU A 313 14.77 0.71 5.68
N ASN A 314 14.62 0.55 4.37
CA ASN A 314 14.11 1.59 3.47
C ASN A 314 12.60 1.84 3.59
N ASN A 315 11.83 0.90 4.14
CA ASN A 315 10.40 1.06 4.34
C ASN A 315 10.07 1.41 5.81
N THR A 316 9.29 2.47 6.01
CA THR A 316 9.02 3.01 7.36
C THR A 316 8.27 2.02 8.24
N GLY A 317 7.34 1.23 7.68
CA GLY A 317 6.56 0.25 8.44
C GLY A 317 7.43 -0.92 8.92
N THR A 318 8.23 -1.49 8.03
CA THR A 318 9.12 -2.61 8.32
C THR A 318 10.30 -2.20 9.21
N ARG A 319 10.78 -0.97 9.11
CA ARG A 319 11.81 -0.42 9.99
C ARG A 319 11.41 -0.45 11.48
N GLN A 320 10.13 -0.24 11.79
CA GLN A 320 9.65 -0.34 13.17
C GLN A 320 9.69 -1.78 13.68
N LEU A 321 9.35 -2.75 12.83
CA LEU A 321 9.45 -4.18 13.17
C LEU A 321 10.91 -4.59 13.39
N PHE A 322 11.82 -4.12 12.55
CA PHE A 322 13.27 -4.33 12.71
C PHE A 322 13.77 -3.83 14.06
N ILE A 323 13.47 -2.57 14.43
CA ILE A 323 13.86 -2.03 15.74
C ILE A 323 13.27 -2.85 16.90
N GLY A 324 12.05 -3.35 16.75
CA GLY A 324 11.41 -4.23 17.72
C GLY A 324 12.05 -5.62 17.80
N GLU A 325 12.58 -6.14 16.70
CA GLU A 325 13.34 -7.39 16.63
C GLU A 325 14.72 -7.25 17.28
N VAL A 326 15.45 -6.18 16.96
CA VAL A 326 16.73 -5.84 17.60
C VAL A 326 16.59 -5.73 19.12
N GLY A 327 15.47 -5.20 19.60
CA GLY A 327 15.17 -5.13 21.03
C GLY A 327 14.97 -6.48 21.74
N GLN A 328 14.94 -7.59 21.00
CA GLN A 328 14.91 -8.96 21.51
C GLN A 328 16.27 -9.64 21.42
N ASP A 329 17.22 -9.08 20.67
CA ASP A 329 18.57 -9.60 20.56
C ASP A 329 19.39 -9.23 21.80
N THR A 330 19.65 -10.21 22.66
CA THR A 330 20.39 -10.01 23.91
C THR A 330 21.86 -9.68 23.69
N ASN A 331 22.41 -9.92 22.50
CA ASN A 331 23.80 -9.62 22.17
C ASN A 331 24.00 -8.15 21.75
N ILE A 332 22.92 -7.41 21.50
CA ILE A 332 22.97 -6.01 21.11
C ILE A 332 22.94 -5.10 22.35
N PRO A 333 23.94 -4.23 22.55
CA PRO A 333 23.92 -3.29 23.67
C PRO A 333 22.73 -2.33 23.59
N ALA A 334 21.97 -2.21 24.68
CA ALA A 334 20.80 -1.33 24.76
C ALA A 334 21.11 0.14 24.36
N LYS A 335 22.34 0.60 24.59
CA LYS A 335 22.81 1.93 24.18
C LYS A 335 22.80 2.11 22.66
N LYS A 336 23.25 1.12 21.88
CA LYS A 336 23.25 1.19 20.41
C LYS A 336 21.81 1.31 19.88
N LEU A 337 20.90 0.50 20.43
CA LEU A 337 19.48 0.57 20.08
C LEU A 337 18.86 1.93 20.42
N ALA A 338 19.16 2.49 21.59
CA ALA A 338 18.67 3.81 21.99
C ALA A 338 19.18 4.93 21.06
N GLN A 339 20.44 4.87 20.64
CA GLN A 339 21.02 5.81 19.68
C GLN A 339 20.31 5.76 18.32
N ALA A 340 20.04 4.56 17.80
CA ALA A 340 19.31 4.39 16.54
C ALA A 340 17.87 4.94 16.63
N LYS A 341 17.16 4.66 17.74
CA LYS A 341 15.82 5.21 17.99
C LYS A 341 15.84 6.74 18.02
N GLN A 342 16.82 7.35 18.69
CA GLN A 342 16.99 8.79 18.75
C GLN A 342 17.28 9.39 17.36
N ALA A 343 18.20 8.79 16.59
CA ALA A 343 18.52 9.22 15.24
C ALA A 343 17.30 9.15 14.31
N MET A 344 16.51 8.07 14.39
CA MET A 344 15.26 7.94 13.66
C MET A 344 14.25 9.02 14.03
N GLN A 345 14.10 9.33 15.32
CA GLN A 345 13.19 10.38 15.77
C GLN A 345 13.64 11.77 15.29
N GLN A 346 14.94 12.07 15.32
CA GLN A 346 15.50 13.32 14.80
C GLN A 346 15.30 13.45 13.29
N ASN A 347 15.59 12.40 12.52
CA ASN A 347 15.40 12.40 11.07
C ASN A 347 13.93 12.58 10.70
N LYS A 348 13.04 11.91 11.42
CA LYS A 348 11.61 12.11 11.27
C LYS A 348 11.20 13.54 11.61
N GLN A 349 11.71 14.11 12.70
CA GLN A 349 11.38 15.49 13.09
C GLN A 349 11.87 16.50 12.06
N LYS A 350 13.04 16.30 11.44
CA LYS A 350 13.52 17.11 10.30
C LYS A 350 12.56 17.04 9.11
N GLN A 351 12.14 15.83 8.72
CA GLN A 351 11.15 15.65 7.64
C GLN A 351 9.80 16.27 8.00
N ASP A 352 9.39 16.13 9.24
CA ASP A 352 8.14 16.68 9.75
C ASP A 352 8.16 18.20 9.71
N ASN A 353 9.27 18.83 10.12
CA ASN A 353 9.45 20.28 10.05
C ASN A 353 9.44 20.78 8.61
N TYR A 354 10.20 20.15 7.71
CA TYR A 354 10.17 20.46 6.28
C TYR A 354 8.74 20.37 5.72
N ARG A 355 8.00 19.33 6.09
CA ARG A 355 6.60 19.18 5.68
C ARG A 355 5.71 20.26 6.29
N LYS A 356 5.89 20.68 7.55
CA LYS A 356 5.13 21.82 8.14
C LYS A 356 5.36 23.12 7.38
N GLU A 357 6.59 23.39 6.98
CA GLU A 357 6.94 24.62 6.24
C GLU A 357 6.29 24.66 4.86
N HIS A 358 6.18 23.50 4.18
CA HIS A 358 5.68 23.41 2.81
C HIS A 358 4.23 22.94 2.70
N LEU A 359 3.68 22.43 3.80
CA LEU A 359 2.31 21.97 3.96
C LEU A 359 1.83 22.54 5.31
N PRO A 360 1.18 23.73 5.29
CA PRO A 360 0.79 24.48 6.50
C PRO A 360 0.00 23.67 7.54
N ASP A 361 -0.56 22.55 7.10
CA ASP A 361 -1.47 21.70 7.85
C ASP A 361 -0.87 20.34 8.25
N TYR A 362 0.43 20.17 8.02
CA TYR A 362 1.10 18.93 8.34
C TYR A 362 1.16 18.69 9.85
N ARG A 363 0.73 17.50 10.28
CA ARG A 363 0.95 16.98 11.62
C ARG A 363 1.74 15.69 11.57
N ALA A 364 2.83 15.68 12.31
CA ALA A 364 3.62 14.48 12.57
C ALA A 364 2.73 13.35 13.12
N VAL A 365 2.87 12.14 12.58
CA VAL A 365 2.23 10.94 13.12
C VAL A 365 3.29 10.11 13.80
N ASN A 366 3.16 9.93 15.12
CA ASN A 366 4.03 9.04 15.89
C ASN A 366 3.52 7.61 15.83
N TYR A 367 4.27 6.75 15.13
CA TYR A 367 4.12 5.31 15.29
C TYR A 367 4.60 4.95 16.69
N ARG A 368 3.80 4.15 17.39
CA ARG A 368 4.21 3.58 18.66
C ARG A 368 5.21 2.47 18.37
N GLU A 369 6.29 2.45 19.12
CA GLU A 369 7.23 1.32 19.10
C GLU A 369 6.47 0.03 19.43
N THR A 370 6.86 -1.05 18.76
CA THR A 370 6.23 -2.35 18.93
C THR A 370 7.25 -3.43 18.66
N LYS A 371 7.24 -4.49 19.46
CA LYS A 371 7.95 -5.72 19.12
C LYS A 371 7.18 -6.47 18.04
N PRO A 372 7.85 -7.25 17.18
CA PRO A 372 7.24 -8.25 16.30
C PRO A 372 6.06 -9.00 16.92
N VAL A 373 6.27 -9.62 18.09
CA VAL A 373 5.25 -10.41 18.79
C VAL A 373 4.05 -9.56 19.22
N ASP A 374 4.28 -8.37 19.77
CA ASP A 374 3.20 -7.46 20.18
C ASP A 374 2.41 -6.93 18.98
N TYR A 375 3.10 -6.71 17.86
CA TYR A 375 2.50 -6.25 16.61
C TYR A 375 1.58 -7.33 16.05
N LEU A 376 2.08 -8.56 15.94
CA LEU A 376 1.35 -9.70 15.40
C LEU A 376 0.19 -10.11 16.31
N ASN A 377 0.37 -10.10 17.63
CA ASN A 377 -0.73 -10.37 18.57
C ASN A 377 -1.87 -9.36 18.45
N LYS A 378 -1.56 -8.08 18.22
CA LYS A 378 -2.58 -7.05 17.99
C LYS A 378 -3.21 -7.14 16.60
N LEU A 379 -2.41 -7.49 15.59
CA LEU A 379 -2.86 -7.60 14.20
C LEU A 379 -3.76 -8.82 14.03
N LEU A 380 -3.23 -10.01 14.33
CA LEU A 380 -3.88 -11.33 14.21
C LEU A 380 -4.81 -11.60 15.40
N SER A 381 -5.64 -10.60 15.73
CA SER A 381 -6.79 -10.75 16.61
C SER A 381 -7.77 -11.77 16.07
N ASP A 382 -8.62 -12.35 16.92
CA ASP A 382 -9.65 -13.32 16.49
C ASP A 382 -10.53 -12.75 15.36
N THR A 383 -10.84 -11.45 15.42
CA THR A 383 -11.62 -10.75 14.39
C THR A 383 -10.89 -10.71 13.05
N LEU A 384 -9.58 -10.43 13.03
CA LEU A 384 -8.84 -10.40 11.78
C LEU A 384 -8.57 -11.81 11.27
N MET A 385 -8.25 -12.76 12.15
CA MET A 385 -8.10 -14.17 11.79
C MET A 385 -9.37 -14.74 11.14
N ALA A 386 -10.55 -14.32 11.61
CA ALA A 386 -11.84 -14.63 11.00
C ALA A 386 -12.07 -13.99 9.62
N LEU A 387 -11.44 -12.84 9.33
CA LEU A 387 -11.52 -12.19 8.01
C LEU A 387 -10.47 -12.76 7.02
N LEU A 388 -9.36 -13.27 7.55
CA LEU A 388 -8.29 -13.89 6.75
C LEU A 388 -8.65 -15.30 6.31
N TYR A 389 -9.51 -15.99 7.07
CA TYR A 389 -10.04 -17.30 6.73
C TYR A 389 -11.56 -17.27 6.89
N ASP A 390 -12.28 -17.30 5.77
CA ASP A 390 -13.72 -17.52 5.80
C ASP A 390 -13.99 -18.95 6.25
N ASN A 391 -14.23 -19.09 7.54
CA ASN A 391 -14.28 -20.37 8.22
C ASN A 391 -15.65 -20.50 8.90
N HIS A 392 -16.72 -20.28 8.13
CA HIS A 392 -18.11 -20.44 8.58
C HIS A 392 -18.28 -21.71 9.44
N GLN A 393 -17.66 -22.83 9.05
CA GLN A 393 -17.72 -24.09 9.80
C GLN A 393 -16.94 -24.07 11.12
N GLU A 394 -15.79 -23.40 11.21
CA GLU A 394 -15.01 -23.35 12.45
C GLU A 394 -15.55 -22.29 13.43
N GLN A 395 -16.10 -21.20 12.92
CA GLN A 395 -16.84 -20.22 13.71
C GLN A 395 -18.10 -20.85 14.32
N GLU A 396 -18.88 -21.60 13.53
CA GLU A 396 -20.03 -22.36 14.03
C GLU A 396 -19.62 -23.39 15.07
N ARG A 397 -18.55 -24.16 14.83
CA ARG A 397 -18.02 -25.11 15.82
C ARG A 397 -17.56 -24.45 17.11
N ASN A 398 -16.94 -23.27 17.04
CA ASN A 398 -16.50 -22.53 18.22
C ASN A 398 -17.67 -21.87 18.97
N GLN A 399 -18.70 -21.41 18.27
CA GLN A 399 -19.95 -20.95 18.87
C GLN A 399 -20.70 -22.11 19.55
N GLN A 400 -20.77 -23.28 18.90
CA GLN A 400 -21.34 -24.49 19.50
C GLN A 400 -20.56 -24.94 20.74
N LYS A 401 -19.22 -24.94 20.70
CA LYS A 401 -18.38 -25.25 21.87
C LYS A 401 -18.58 -24.25 23.02
N LYS A 402 -18.77 -22.95 22.73
CA LYS A 402 -19.11 -21.96 23.76
C LYS A 402 -20.48 -22.22 24.36
N GLY A 403 -21.50 -22.48 23.53
CA GLY A 403 -22.84 -22.84 24.00
C GLY A 403 -22.86 -24.12 24.83
N GLN A 404 -22.06 -25.13 24.47
CA GLN A 404 -21.89 -26.36 25.26
C GLN A 404 -21.28 -26.07 26.64
N LYS A 405 -20.22 -25.25 26.72
CA LYS A 405 -19.61 -24.86 28.00
C LYS A 405 -20.54 -24.06 28.90
N GLU A 406 -21.34 -23.15 28.34
CA GLU A 406 -22.36 -22.40 29.09
C GLU A 406 -23.46 -23.33 29.61
N THR A 407 -23.88 -24.29 28.79
CA THR A 407 -24.85 -25.31 29.18
C THR A 407 -24.31 -26.21 30.29
N GLU A 408 -23.06 -26.66 30.20
CA GLU A 408 -22.37 -27.43 31.25
C GLU A 408 -22.28 -26.64 32.56
N TYR A 409 -21.93 -25.35 32.48
CA TYR A 409 -21.88 -24.46 33.63
C TYR A 409 -23.25 -24.30 34.31
N GLU A 410 -24.33 -24.08 33.55
CA GLU A 410 -25.68 -23.98 34.09
C GLU A 410 -26.19 -25.32 34.65
N MET A 411 -25.82 -26.44 34.03
CA MET A 411 -26.11 -27.78 34.56
C MET A 411 -25.39 -28.06 35.88
N GLU A 412 -24.12 -27.67 36.00
CA GLU A 412 -23.38 -27.75 37.28
C GLU A 412 -23.99 -26.85 38.35
N LYS A 413 -24.36 -25.63 37.99
CA LYS A 413 -25.02 -24.67 38.90
C LYS A 413 -26.34 -25.23 39.42
N LYS A 414 -27.19 -25.80 38.55
CA LYS A 414 -28.43 -26.50 38.94
C LYS A 414 -28.15 -27.72 39.82
N LYS A 415 -27.15 -28.54 39.51
CA LYS A 415 -26.73 -29.66 40.38
C LYS A 415 -26.31 -29.18 41.78
N ARG A 416 -25.59 -28.06 41.87
CA ARG A 416 -25.19 -27.44 43.15
C ARG A 416 -26.40 -26.91 43.93
N GLN A 417 -27.40 -26.36 43.25
CA GLN A 417 -28.66 -25.91 43.87
C GLN A 417 -29.53 -27.08 44.37
N HIS A 418 -29.68 -28.15 43.58
CA HIS A 418 -30.41 -29.36 44.01
C HIS A 418 -29.73 -30.08 45.18
N ARG A 419 -28.39 -30.12 45.23
CA ARG A 419 -27.65 -30.64 46.40
C ARG A 419 -27.82 -29.80 47.66
N ARG A 420 -28.10 -28.49 47.53
CA ARG A 420 -28.46 -27.62 48.68
C ARG A 420 -29.90 -27.83 49.12
N ASN A 421 -30.84 -27.96 48.19
CA ASN A 421 -32.26 -28.15 48.53
C ASN A 421 -32.58 -29.57 49.05
N GLY A 422 -31.85 -30.60 48.61
CA GLY A 422 -31.98 -31.96 49.14
C GLY A 422 -31.46 -32.15 50.58
N ARG A 423 -30.70 -31.18 51.13
CA ARG A 423 -30.31 -31.16 52.54
C ARG A 423 -31.34 -30.51 53.46
N TYR A 424 -32.36 -29.85 52.91
CA TYR A 424 -33.44 -29.21 53.69
C TYR A 424 -34.73 -30.04 53.75
N SER A 425 -34.85 -31.14 52.99
CA SER A 425 -36.03 -32.05 53.05
C SER A 425 -35.80 -33.32 53.87
N GLY A 426 -34.69 -33.39 54.61
CA GLY A 426 -34.29 -34.56 55.39
C GLY A 426 -34.09 -34.23 56.86
N ASN A 427 -35.07 -33.56 57.49
CA ASN A 427 -35.33 -33.66 58.92
C ASN A 427 -36.58 -32.86 59.27
N ILE A 428 -37.65 -33.56 59.63
CA ILE A 428 -38.55 -33.34 60.79
C ILE A 428 -39.81 -34.19 60.53
N HIS A 429 -39.88 -35.36 61.17
CA HIS A 429 -40.97 -35.77 62.09
C HIS A 429 -40.59 -37.11 62.74
N ARG A 430 -40.07 -37.04 63.97
CA ARG A 430 -40.66 -37.74 65.11
C ARG A 430 -40.88 -36.72 66.20
#